data_AF-A0A7S1L838-F1
#
_entry.id   AF-A0A7S1L838-F1
#
_cell.length_a   1.000
_cell.length_b   1.000
_cell.length_c   1.000
_cell.angle_alpha   90.00
_cell.angle_beta   90.00
_cell.angle_gamma   90.00
#
_symmetry.space_group_name_H-M   'P 1'
#
loop_
_entity.id
_entity.type
_entity.pdbx_description
1 polymer ?
#
loop_
_entity_poly.entity_id
_entity_poly.type
_entity_poly.pdbx_seq_one_letter_code
_entity_poly.pdbx_strand_id
1 'polypeptide(L)'
;MTMFLYTHAAIWDQDQSKWPRSIHCTGKLFIDAEKMNPRLALCMSLAGAIKNYSADGVRMALADAGDTQDDANFVTDNANGMVPKLTTFIDFVENRQKSLPTLRTGELNLFDRMMMNTLNSTITEADNFYRTMKFRAALNAVFFELQAEFSQYERLCANDGPHRDVMAK
;
A
#
# COMPACT_ATOMS: atom_id res chain seq x y z
N MET A 1 -19.72 7.81 -18.57
CA MET A 1 -18.89 9.03 -18.37
C MET A 1 -19.29 10.17 -19.28
N THR A 2 -19.51 9.94 -20.57
CA THR A 2 -19.88 11.01 -21.52
C THR A 2 -21.14 11.81 -21.10
N MET A 3 -22.23 11.12 -20.72
CA MET A 3 -23.44 11.81 -20.24
C MET A 3 -23.22 12.59 -18.94
N PHE A 4 -22.32 12.12 -18.06
CA PHE A 4 -21.99 12.84 -16.84
C PHE A 4 -21.38 14.23 -17.12
N LEU A 5 -20.52 14.35 -18.15
CA LEU A 5 -19.98 15.63 -18.59
C LEU A 5 -21.04 16.53 -19.21
N TYR A 6 -21.86 15.99 -20.13
CA TYR A 6 -22.94 16.75 -20.77
C TYR A 6 -23.95 17.28 -19.74
N THR A 7 -24.34 16.47 -18.76
CA THR A 7 -25.27 16.90 -17.71
C THR A 7 -24.68 18.03 -16.85
N HIS A 8 -23.39 17.97 -16.49
CA HIS A 8 -22.77 19.06 -15.72
C HIS A 8 -22.69 20.36 -16.53
N ALA A 9 -22.29 20.27 -17.80
CA ALA A 9 -22.21 21.43 -18.68
C ALA A 9 -23.59 22.06 -18.94
N ALA A 10 -24.67 21.26 -18.98
CA ALA A 10 -26.03 21.74 -19.17
C ALA A 10 -26.63 22.41 -17.91
N ILE A 11 -26.29 21.93 -16.71
CA ILE A 11 -26.83 22.49 -15.45
C ILE A 11 -26.03 23.71 -15.00
N TRP A 12 -24.71 23.69 -15.14
CA TRP A 12 -23.79 24.75 -14.69
C TRP A 12 -23.05 25.36 -15.88
N ASP A 13 -23.80 25.77 -16.89
CA ASP A 13 -23.28 26.37 -18.12
C ASP A 13 -22.48 27.66 -17.85
N GLN A 14 -22.93 28.48 -16.90
CA GLN A 14 -22.27 29.74 -16.50
C GLN A 14 -21.22 29.58 -15.39
N ASP A 15 -21.10 28.39 -14.78
CA ASP A 15 -20.22 28.17 -13.62
C ASP A 15 -19.31 26.95 -13.82
N GLN A 16 -18.19 27.19 -14.51
CA GLN A 16 -17.17 26.17 -14.78
C GLN A 16 -16.48 25.65 -13.51
N SER A 17 -16.58 26.35 -12.37
CA SER A 17 -16.00 25.87 -11.11
C SER A 17 -16.65 24.58 -10.61
N LYS A 18 -17.90 24.33 -11.04
CA LYS A 18 -18.68 23.14 -10.70
C LYS A 18 -18.45 21.97 -11.67
N TRP A 19 -17.61 22.15 -12.68
CA TRP A 19 -17.36 21.09 -13.66
C TRP A 19 -16.42 20.02 -13.09
N PRO A 20 -16.61 18.75 -13.49
CA PRO A 20 -15.72 17.67 -13.07
C PRO A 20 -14.26 17.95 -13.46
N ARG A 21 -13.34 17.80 -12.51
CA ARG A 21 -11.91 18.16 -12.67
C ARG A 21 -11.04 17.01 -13.18
N SER A 22 -11.37 15.79 -12.80
CA SER A 22 -10.62 14.59 -13.17
C SER A 22 -11.53 13.36 -13.12
N ILE A 23 -11.28 12.41 -14.01
CA ILE A 23 -11.94 11.10 -14.01
C ILE A 23 -10.82 10.07 -14.09
N HIS A 24 -10.80 9.13 -13.14
CA HIS A 24 -9.92 7.97 -13.18
C HIS A 24 -10.77 6.72 -13.42
N CYS A 25 -10.36 5.88 -14.34
CA CYS A 25 -11.04 4.64 -14.69
C CYS A 25 -10.06 3.49 -14.56
N THR A 26 -10.51 2.43 -13.91
CA THR A 26 -9.79 1.15 -13.77
C THR A 26 -10.42 0.11 -14.70
N GLY A 27 -9.67 -0.95 -14.99
CA GLY A 27 -10.22 -2.12 -15.67
C GLY A 27 -11.23 -2.89 -14.81
N LYS A 28 -11.74 -3.99 -15.37
CA LYS A 28 -12.65 -4.89 -14.64
C LYS A 28 -11.85 -5.74 -13.68
N LEU A 29 -12.48 -6.12 -12.57
CA LEU A 29 -11.87 -7.01 -11.60
C LEU A 29 -12.11 -8.47 -11.99
N PHE A 30 -11.04 -9.24 -12.01
CA PHE A 30 -11.02 -10.70 -12.12
C PHE A 30 -10.74 -11.30 -10.74
N ILE A 31 -11.14 -12.55 -10.53
CA ILE A 31 -10.79 -13.31 -9.33
C ILE A 31 -10.00 -14.52 -9.82
N ASP A 32 -8.77 -14.67 -9.34
CA ASP A 32 -7.87 -15.77 -9.72
C ASP A 32 -7.73 -15.95 -11.25
N ALA A 33 -7.56 -14.82 -11.96
CA ALA A 33 -7.46 -14.71 -13.42
C ALA A 33 -8.73 -15.13 -14.20
N GLU A 34 -9.83 -15.40 -13.50
CA GLU A 34 -11.11 -15.74 -14.09
C GLU A 34 -12.13 -14.61 -13.96
N LYS A 35 -13.00 -14.50 -14.97
CA LYS A 35 -14.05 -13.49 -15.00
C LYS A 35 -15.13 -13.85 -13.98
N MET A 36 -15.46 -12.89 -13.12
CA MET A 36 -16.54 -13.08 -12.15
C MET A 36 -17.85 -13.51 -12.82
N ASN A 37 -18.39 -14.65 -12.38
CA ASN A 37 -19.64 -15.21 -12.88
C ASN A 37 -20.48 -15.73 -11.70
N PRO A 38 -21.60 -15.06 -11.36
CA PRO A 38 -22.50 -15.49 -10.28
C PRO A 38 -23.02 -16.93 -10.44
N ARG A 39 -23.04 -17.48 -11.66
CA ARG A 39 -23.54 -18.83 -11.94
C ARG A 39 -22.48 -19.93 -11.76
N LEU A 40 -21.19 -19.58 -11.78
CA LEU A 40 -20.07 -20.53 -11.65
C LEU A 40 -19.48 -20.57 -10.24
N ALA A 41 -20.17 -20.01 -9.24
CA ALA A 41 -19.67 -19.82 -7.87
C ALA A 41 -18.39 -18.96 -7.74
N LEU A 42 -17.81 -18.50 -8.84
CA LEU A 42 -16.72 -17.52 -8.88
C LEU A 42 -17.27 -16.10 -8.82
N CYS A 43 -17.91 -15.76 -7.72
CA CYS A 43 -18.37 -14.41 -7.42
C CYS A 43 -18.31 -14.22 -5.90
N MET A 44 -17.63 -13.16 -5.48
CA MET A 44 -17.45 -12.85 -4.07
C MET A 44 -18.13 -11.53 -3.74
N SER A 45 -19.07 -11.55 -2.80
CA SER A 45 -19.62 -10.31 -2.25
C SER A 45 -18.58 -9.63 -1.36
N LEU A 46 -18.65 -8.30 -1.24
CA LEU A 46 -17.77 -7.55 -0.32
C LEU A 46 -17.84 -8.09 1.11
N ALA A 47 -19.04 -8.39 1.61
CA ALA A 47 -19.21 -8.96 2.95
C ALA A 47 -18.58 -10.37 3.07
N GLY A 48 -18.67 -11.19 2.02
CA GLY A 48 -18.00 -12.49 1.94
C GLY A 48 -16.48 -12.35 1.96
N ALA A 49 -15.94 -11.41 1.18
CA ALA A 49 -14.51 -11.13 1.13
C ALA A 49 -13.96 -10.70 2.51
N ILE A 50 -14.65 -9.76 3.17
CA ILE A 50 -14.26 -9.28 4.51
C ILE A 50 -14.32 -10.42 5.53
N LYS A 51 -15.34 -11.27 5.47
CA LYS A 51 -15.47 -12.41 6.38
C LYS A 51 -14.34 -13.43 6.19
N ASN A 52 -13.87 -13.63 4.96
CA ASN A 52 -12.84 -14.62 4.64
C ASN A 52 -11.41 -14.10 4.87
N TYR A 53 -11.13 -12.84 4.54
CA TYR A 53 -9.77 -12.30 4.49
C TYR A 53 -9.53 -11.07 5.38
N SER A 54 -10.47 -10.72 6.25
CA SER A 54 -10.51 -9.45 6.99
C SER A 54 -10.64 -8.20 6.11
N ALA A 55 -11.03 -7.08 6.70
CA ALA A 55 -11.16 -5.82 5.95
C ALA A 55 -9.81 -5.33 5.40
N ASP A 56 -8.75 -5.43 6.20
CA ASP A 56 -7.42 -4.92 5.83
C ASP A 56 -6.72 -5.83 4.82
N GLY A 57 -6.84 -7.15 4.98
CA GLY A 57 -6.34 -8.12 4.01
C GLY A 57 -6.99 -7.93 2.62
N VAL A 58 -8.31 -7.71 2.56
CA VAL A 58 -9.00 -7.38 1.30
C VAL A 58 -8.49 -6.07 0.70
N ARG A 59 -8.32 -5.01 1.49
CA ARG A 59 -7.84 -3.71 1.00
C ARG A 59 -6.42 -3.80 0.44
N MET A 60 -5.52 -4.52 1.11
CA MET A 60 -4.16 -4.74 0.62
C MET A 60 -4.14 -5.56 -0.66
N ALA A 61 -4.94 -6.63 -0.74
CA ALA A 61 -5.03 -7.42 -1.97
C ALA A 61 -5.64 -6.63 -3.13
N LEU A 62 -6.62 -5.75 -2.88
CA LEU A 62 -7.17 -4.85 -3.89
C LEU A 62 -6.16 -3.78 -4.34
N ALA A 63 -5.31 -3.28 -3.43
CA ALA A 63 -4.24 -2.36 -3.79
C ALA A 63 -3.19 -3.03 -4.71
N ASP A 64 -2.93 -4.33 -4.53
CA ASP A 64 -2.04 -5.11 -5.40
C ASP A 64 -2.72 -5.58 -6.70
N ALA A 65 -4.06 -5.65 -6.75
CA ALA A 65 -4.80 -6.22 -7.87
C ALA A 65 -4.57 -5.52 -9.21
N GLY A 66 -4.33 -4.20 -9.20
CA GLY A 66 -4.05 -3.41 -10.39
C GLY A 66 -4.60 -2.00 -10.30
N ASP A 67 -3.79 -1.04 -10.75
CA ASP A 67 -4.05 0.40 -10.77
C ASP A 67 -3.91 1.01 -12.18
N THR A 68 -3.83 0.15 -13.21
CA THR A 68 -3.80 0.56 -14.62
C THR A 68 -5.21 0.52 -15.24
N GLN A 69 -5.30 0.87 -16.52
CA GLN A 69 -6.54 0.73 -17.31
C GLN A 69 -6.82 -0.72 -17.71
N ASP A 70 -5.83 -1.61 -17.57
CA ASP A 70 -6.00 -3.03 -17.83
C ASP A 70 -6.85 -3.68 -16.74
N ASP A 71 -7.37 -4.86 -17.03
CA ASP A 71 -8.17 -5.62 -16.08
C ASP A 71 -7.33 -5.98 -14.84
N ALA A 72 -7.87 -5.64 -13.66
CA ALA A 72 -7.26 -5.91 -12.37
C ALA A 72 -7.56 -7.35 -11.94
N ASN A 73 -6.68 -7.97 -11.15
CA ASN A 73 -6.84 -9.34 -10.70
C ASN A 73 -6.74 -9.48 -9.18
N PHE A 74 -7.84 -9.87 -8.54
CA PHE A 74 -7.86 -10.23 -7.14
C PHE A 74 -7.44 -11.69 -6.97
N VAL A 75 -6.24 -11.91 -6.44
CA VAL A 75 -5.72 -13.25 -6.15
C VAL A 75 -6.07 -13.63 -4.72
N THR A 76 -6.86 -14.69 -4.55
CA THR A 76 -7.35 -15.13 -3.23
C THR A 76 -6.21 -15.59 -2.31
N ASP A 77 -5.19 -16.23 -2.90
CA ASP A 77 -3.96 -16.60 -2.18
C ASP A 77 -3.19 -15.38 -1.66
N ASN A 78 -3.12 -14.29 -2.44
CA ASN A 78 -2.51 -13.05 -1.97
C ASN A 78 -3.30 -12.48 -0.79
N ALA A 79 -4.63 -12.44 -0.88
CA ALA A 79 -5.49 -11.95 0.20
C ALA A 79 -5.34 -12.76 1.50
N ASN A 80 -5.30 -14.09 1.41
CA ASN A 80 -4.98 -14.97 2.54
C ASN A 80 -3.59 -14.68 3.12
N GLY A 81 -2.60 -14.43 2.26
CA GLY A 81 -1.24 -14.12 2.67
C GLY A 81 -1.04 -12.73 3.28
N MET A 82 -1.96 -11.78 3.08
CA MET A 82 -1.82 -10.42 3.65
C MET A 82 -2.10 -10.38 5.16
N VAL A 83 -3.05 -11.19 5.65
CA VAL A 83 -3.38 -11.23 7.08
C VAL A 83 -2.16 -11.59 7.95
N PRO A 84 -1.45 -12.71 7.73
CA PRO A 84 -0.27 -13.03 8.53
C PRO A 84 0.85 -12.01 8.37
N LYS A 85 1.04 -11.41 7.17
CA LYS A 85 2.03 -10.33 6.97
C LYS A 85 1.74 -9.11 7.85
N LEU A 86 0.47 -8.71 7.97
CA LEU A 86 0.07 -7.63 8.86
C LEU A 86 0.31 -7.98 10.32
N THR A 87 -0.04 -9.19 10.76
CA THR A 87 0.21 -9.63 12.14
C THR A 87 1.70 -9.64 12.46
N THR A 88 2.54 -10.19 11.57
CA THR A 88 4.01 -10.17 11.73
C THR A 88 4.56 -8.75 11.77
N PHE A 89 4.00 -7.83 10.97
CA PHE A 89 4.39 -6.43 11.00
C PHE A 89 4.03 -5.75 12.33
N ILE A 90 2.85 -6.03 12.88
CA ILE A 90 2.45 -5.53 14.21
C ILE A 90 3.41 -6.04 15.28
N ASP A 91 3.67 -7.35 15.30
CA ASP A 91 4.61 -7.96 16.26
C ASP A 91 6.02 -7.35 16.11
N PHE A 92 6.46 -7.10 14.89
CA PHE A 92 7.73 -6.44 14.59
C PHE A 92 7.80 -5.03 15.19
N VAL A 93 6.76 -4.21 14.98
CA VAL A 93 6.68 -2.84 15.52
C VAL A 93 6.65 -2.87 17.06
N GLU A 94 5.84 -3.74 17.66
CA GLU A 94 5.74 -3.85 19.12
C GLU A 94 7.06 -4.31 19.76
N ASN A 95 7.72 -5.32 19.17
CA ASN A 95 9.01 -5.80 19.65
C ASN A 95 10.09 -4.72 19.52
N ARG A 96 10.07 -3.96 18.42
CA ARG A 96 10.98 -2.82 18.22
C ARG A 96 10.72 -1.71 19.23
N GLN A 97 9.47 -1.38 19.51
CA GLN A 97 9.14 -0.36 20.52
C GLN A 97 9.66 -0.74 21.91
N LYS A 98 9.58 -2.03 22.27
CA LYS A 98 10.13 -2.57 23.52
C LYS A 98 11.66 -2.53 23.56
N SER A 99 12.34 -2.69 22.42
CA SER A 99 13.81 -2.67 22.34
C SER A 99 14.41 -1.26 22.19
N LEU A 100 13.62 -0.23 21.87
CA LEU A 100 14.11 1.17 21.75
C LEU A 100 15.03 1.64 22.90
N PRO A 101 14.78 1.34 24.18
CA PRO A 101 15.66 1.78 25.28
C PRO A 101 17.02 1.08 25.29
N THR A 102 17.16 -0.09 24.66
CA THR A 102 18.40 -0.87 24.62
C THR A 102 19.27 -0.53 23.41
N LEU A 103 18.77 0.32 22.51
CA LEU A 103 19.47 0.71 21.29
C LEU A 103 20.55 1.77 21.56
N ARG A 104 21.53 1.81 20.66
CA ARG A 104 22.65 2.76 20.70
C ARG A 104 22.12 4.20 20.58
N THR A 105 22.72 5.08 21.37
CA THR A 105 22.56 6.54 21.31
C THR A 105 23.92 7.20 21.05
N GLY A 106 23.93 8.35 20.37
CA GLY A 106 25.16 9.10 20.11
C GLY A 106 25.25 9.59 18.67
N GLU A 107 26.46 9.57 18.09
CA GLU A 107 26.66 10.01 16.71
C GLU A 107 26.11 8.99 15.69
N LEU A 108 25.58 9.52 14.58
CA LEU A 108 25.02 8.73 13.49
C LEU A 108 26.15 8.14 12.62
N ASN A 109 26.14 6.82 12.49
CA ASN A 109 27.03 6.05 11.62
C ASN A 109 26.62 6.21 10.14
N LEU A 110 27.48 5.74 9.23
CA LEU A 110 27.20 5.76 7.79
C LEU A 110 25.89 5.03 7.45
N PHE A 111 25.67 3.86 8.05
CA PHE A 111 24.46 3.05 7.83
C PHE A 111 23.19 3.75 8.34
N ASP A 112 23.28 4.47 9.47
CA ASP A 112 22.16 5.25 10.02
C ASP A 112 21.75 6.37 9.05
N ARG A 113 22.74 7.04 8.44
CA ARG A 113 22.51 8.10 7.44
C ARG A 113 21.95 7.53 6.14
N MET A 114 22.44 6.37 5.70
CA MET A 114 21.89 5.67 4.54
C MET A 114 20.42 5.32 4.77
N MET A 115 20.09 4.73 5.92
CA MET A 115 18.71 4.37 6.26
C MET A 115 17.80 5.60 6.30
N MET A 116 18.24 6.72 6.92
CA MET A 116 17.47 7.96 6.91
C MET A 116 17.26 8.51 5.49
N ASN A 117 18.26 8.40 4.62
CA ASN A 117 18.12 8.82 3.23
C ASN A 117 17.12 7.92 2.47
N THR A 118 17.19 6.60 2.68
CA THR A 118 16.22 5.65 2.13
C THR A 118 14.80 6.00 2.57
N LEU A 119 14.57 6.22 3.87
CA LEU A 119 13.27 6.62 4.40
C LEU A 119 12.74 7.90 3.73
N ASN A 120 13.57 8.93 3.60
CA ASN A 120 13.17 10.18 2.95
C ASN A 120 12.85 9.99 1.45
N SER A 121 13.61 9.15 0.75
CA SER A 121 13.33 8.79 -0.65
C SER A 121 12.00 8.07 -0.78
N THR A 122 11.78 7.03 0.04
CA THR A 122 10.54 6.24 0.04
C THR A 122 9.32 7.11 0.35
N ILE A 123 9.42 8.06 1.29
CA ILE A 123 8.32 9.02 1.57
C ILE A 123 8.00 9.87 0.34
N THR A 124 9.02 10.38 -0.34
CA THR A 124 8.85 11.23 -1.53
C THR A 124 8.25 10.44 -2.69
N GLU A 125 8.71 9.20 -2.89
CA GLU A 125 8.17 8.28 -3.90
C GLU A 125 6.73 7.87 -3.59
N ALA A 126 6.43 7.56 -2.33
CA ALA A 126 5.08 7.24 -1.88
C ALA A 126 4.10 8.39 -2.12
N ASP A 127 4.49 9.64 -1.80
CA ASP A 127 3.66 10.83 -2.11
C ASP A 127 3.38 10.93 -3.62
N ASN A 128 4.38 10.70 -4.46
CA ASN A 128 4.20 10.70 -5.91
C ASN A 128 3.27 9.57 -6.40
N PHE A 129 3.40 8.36 -5.84
CA PHE A 129 2.52 7.24 -6.18
C PHE A 129 1.07 7.52 -5.78
N TYR A 130 0.84 8.08 -4.59
CA TYR A 130 -0.52 8.45 -4.17
C TYR A 130 -1.11 9.59 -5.00
N ARG A 131 -0.32 10.61 -5.37
CA ARG A 131 -0.76 11.69 -6.27
C ARG A 131 -1.16 11.20 -7.66
N THR A 132 -0.44 10.19 -8.15
CA THR A 132 -0.69 9.60 -9.48
C THR A 132 -1.63 8.40 -9.45
N MET A 133 -2.23 8.10 -8.28
CA MET A 133 -3.15 6.97 -8.06
C MET A 133 -2.53 5.59 -8.37
N LYS A 134 -1.21 5.44 -8.18
CA LYS A 134 -0.47 4.18 -8.36
C LYS A 134 -0.38 3.39 -7.05
N PHE A 135 -1.50 2.83 -6.60
CA PHE A 135 -1.61 2.15 -5.31
C PHE A 135 -0.77 0.88 -5.19
N ARG A 136 -0.55 0.15 -6.29
CA ARG A 136 0.27 -1.06 -6.28
C ARG A 136 1.74 -0.74 -6.05
N ALA A 137 2.23 0.28 -6.73
CA ALA A 137 3.60 0.78 -6.55
C ALA A 137 3.80 1.34 -5.13
N ALA A 138 2.83 2.09 -4.62
CA ALA A 138 2.85 2.59 -3.24
C ALA A 138 2.92 1.46 -2.22
N LEU A 139 2.11 0.41 -2.38
CA LEU A 139 2.12 -0.76 -1.50
C LEU A 139 3.49 -1.47 -1.52
N ASN A 140 4.06 -1.66 -2.71
CA ASN A 140 5.37 -2.30 -2.86
C ASN A 140 6.49 -1.50 -2.19
N ALA A 141 6.58 -0.21 -2.46
CA ALA A 141 7.63 0.65 -1.88
C ALA A 141 7.49 0.76 -0.35
N VAL A 142 6.29 1.07 0.15
CA VAL A 142 6.09 1.40 1.57
C VAL A 142 5.98 0.18 2.46
N PHE A 143 5.34 -0.89 1.99
CA PHE A 143 5.13 -2.09 2.81
C PHE A 143 6.21 -3.13 2.58
N PHE A 144 6.50 -3.50 1.34
CA PHE A 144 7.42 -4.63 1.07
C PHE A 144 8.89 -4.22 1.06
N GLU A 145 9.26 -3.22 0.27
CA GLU A 145 10.65 -2.78 0.12
C GLU A 145 11.17 -2.14 1.41
N LEU A 146 10.39 -1.25 2.03
CA LEU A 146 10.81 -0.59 3.26
C LEU A 146 11.08 -1.57 4.42
N GLN A 147 10.27 -2.64 4.54
CA GLN A 147 10.52 -3.69 5.53
C GLN A 147 11.81 -4.47 5.24
N ALA A 148 12.12 -4.70 3.97
CA ALA A 148 13.37 -5.33 3.56
C ALA A 148 14.58 -4.44 3.89
N GLU A 149 14.47 -3.13 3.64
CA GLU A 149 15.51 -2.14 3.98
C GLU A 149 15.74 -2.05 5.50
N PHE A 150 14.67 -2.04 6.31
CA PHE A 150 14.81 -2.11 7.77
C PHE A 150 15.53 -3.39 8.23
N SER A 151 15.16 -4.53 7.65
CA SER A 151 15.80 -5.82 7.95
C SER A 151 17.27 -5.84 7.54
N GLN A 152 17.61 -5.20 6.42
CA GLN A 152 18.99 -5.05 5.95
C GLN A 152 19.80 -4.12 6.86
N TYR A 153 19.22 -2.99 7.27
CA TYR A 153 19.85 -2.06 8.21
C TYR A 153 20.17 -2.73 9.55
N GLU A 154 19.26 -3.55 10.10
CA GLU A 154 19.54 -4.33 11.32
C GLU A 154 20.70 -5.30 11.14
N ARG A 155 20.77 -6.00 9.99
CA ARG A 155 21.87 -6.93 9.68
C ARG A 155 23.21 -6.20 9.56
N LEU A 156 23.24 -5.03 8.93
CA LEU A 156 24.46 -4.23 8.78
C LEU A 156 24.93 -3.66 10.12
N CYS A 157 24.02 -3.40 11.05
CA CYS A 157 24.32 -2.88 12.38
C CYS A 157 24.56 -3.97 13.43
N ALA A 158 24.77 -5.24 13.06
CA ALA A 158 24.84 -6.37 14.00
C ALA A 158 25.92 -6.22 15.10
N ASN A 159 26.98 -5.45 14.88
CA ASN A 159 28.06 -5.26 15.85
C ASN A 159 27.72 -4.19 16.91
N ASP A 160 27.21 -3.03 16.50
CA ASP A 160 26.99 -1.87 17.39
C ASP A 160 25.51 -1.63 17.73
N GLY A 161 24.60 -2.37 17.11
CA GLY A 161 23.16 -2.18 17.16
C GLY A 161 22.68 -0.95 16.37
N PRO A 162 21.42 -0.95 15.91
CA PRO A 162 20.86 0.18 15.20
C PRO A 162 20.67 1.40 16.11
N HIS A 163 20.72 2.60 15.54
CA HIS A 163 20.54 3.83 16.29
C HIS A 163 19.09 4.04 16.73
N ARG A 164 18.88 4.40 18.01
CA ARG A 164 17.54 4.63 18.60
C ARG A 164 16.71 5.63 17.81
N ASP A 165 17.29 6.79 17.47
CA ASP A 165 16.54 7.87 16.81
C ASP A 165 16.18 7.57 15.35
N VAL A 166 16.91 6.65 14.70
CA VAL A 166 16.55 6.19 13.35
C VAL A 166 15.44 5.16 13.42
N MET A 167 15.49 4.27 14.42
CA MET A 167 14.45 3.25 14.63
C MET A 167 13.15 3.78 15.25
N ALA A 168 13.19 4.97 15.86
CA ALA A 168 12.01 5.62 16.45
C ALA A 168 11.22 6.47 15.44
N LYS A 169 11.76 6.72 14.25
CA LYS A 169 11.08 7.41 13.15
C LYS A 169 10.26 6.42 12.33
#